data_AF-A0A2E9CQY5-F1
#
_entry.id   AF-A0A2E9CQY5-F1
#
_cell.length_a   1.000
_cell.length_b   1.000
_cell.length_c   1.000
_cell.angle_alpha   90.00
_cell.angle_beta   90.00
_cell.angle_gamma   90.00
#
_symmetry.space_group_name_H-M   'P 1'
#
loop_
_entity.id
_entity.type
_entity.pdbx_description
1 polymer ?
#
loop_
_entity_poly.entity_id
_entity_poly.type
_entity_poly.pdbx_seq_one_letter_code
_entity_poly.pdbx_strand_id
1 'polypeptide(L)'
;MGVRWLREIEAGNPRSRLDDHLACAYRLELSTGHILIPLLFAGQKMCFPRQLAMGDLSDLERLCIEMIAQRNLDHLTQALTPAWTTPLVPAGAGL
;
A
#
# COMPACT_ATOMS: atom_id res chain seq x y z
N MET A 1 -18.57 3.46 -19.97
CA MET A 1 -18.41 4.78 -19.34
C MET A 1 -18.65 5.82 -20.42
N GLY A 2 -19.41 6.88 -20.17
CA GLY A 2 -19.63 7.92 -21.18
C GLY A 2 -18.49 8.95 -21.17
N VAL A 3 -18.11 9.47 -22.34
CA VAL A 3 -17.09 10.54 -22.48
C VAL A 3 -17.44 11.77 -21.64
N ARG A 4 -18.74 12.06 -21.45
CA ARG A 4 -19.20 13.16 -20.59
C ARG A 4 -18.80 12.97 -19.13
N TRP A 5 -18.97 11.78 -18.58
CA TRP A 5 -18.61 11.47 -17.19
C TRP A 5 -17.11 11.59 -16.99
N LEU A 6 -16.30 11.06 -17.92
CA LEU A 6 -14.84 11.18 -17.86
C LEU A 6 -14.39 12.66 -17.82
N ARG A 7 -14.95 13.49 -18.70
CA ARG A 7 -14.66 14.93 -18.72
C ARG A 7 -15.09 15.66 -17.45
N GLU A 8 -16.21 15.25 -16.82
CA GLU A 8 -16.63 15.81 -15.53
C GLU A 8 -15.59 15.51 -14.43
N ILE A 9 -15.00 14.32 -14.43
CA ILE A 9 -13.92 13.95 -13.51
C ILE A 9 -12.66 14.78 -13.79
N GLU A 10 -12.21 14.84 -15.04
CA GLU A 10 -11.02 15.60 -15.46
C GLU A 10 -11.14 17.11 -15.20
N ALA A 11 -12.34 17.66 -15.36
CA ALA A 11 -12.61 19.08 -15.12
C ALA A 11 -12.67 19.46 -13.62
N GLY A 12 -12.50 18.49 -12.72
CA GLY A 12 -12.53 18.74 -11.28
C GLY A 12 -13.93 19.06 -10.75
N ASN A 13 -14.96 18.35 -11.25
CA ASN A 13 -16.32 18.50 -10.74
C ASN A 13 -16.35 18.32 -9.21
N PRO A 14 -16.78 19.34 -8.43
CA PRO A 14 -16.75 19.29 -6.96
C PRO A 14 -17.71 18.25 -6.36
N ARG A 15 -18.64 17.70 -7.16
CA ARG A 15 -19.53 16.62 -6.74
C ARG A 15 -18.92 15.23 -6.90
N SER A 16 -17.82 15.11 -7.64
CA SER A 16 -17.14 13.83 -7.86
C SER A 16 -16.48 13.37 -6.57
N ARG A 17 -16.70 12.10 -6.24
CA ARG A 17 -16.17 11.48 -5.02
C ARG A 17 -14.79 10.89 -5.30
N LEU A 18 -14.02 10.64 -4.25
CA LEU A 18 -12.73 9.94 -4.35
C LEU A 18 -12.87 8.61 -5.12
N ASP A 19 -13.94 7.85 -4.83
CA ASP A 19 -14.22 6.57 -5.49
C ASP A 19 -14.40 6.73 -7.01
N ASP A 20 -14.95 7.86 -7.46
CA ASP A 20 -15.10 8.14 -8.89
C ASP A 20 -13.74 8.36 -9.56
N HIS A 21 -12.82 9.05 -8.87
CA HIS A 21 -11.43 9.23 -9.35
C HIS A 21 -10.66 7.91 -9.38
N LEU A 22 -10.82 7.05 -8.37
CA LEU A 22 -10.19 5.73 -8.33
C LEU A 22 -10.73 4.81 -9.43
N ALA A 23 -12.06 4.78 -9.61
CA ALA A 23 -12.69 4.00 -10.68
C ALA A 23 -12.30 4.51 -12.07
N CYS A 24 -12.13 5.83 -12.23
CA CYS A 24 -11.61 6.44 -13.45
C CYS A 24 -10.17 5.95 -13.73
N ALA A 25 -9.26 6.11 -12.77
CA ALA A 25 -7.87 5.69 -12.90
C ALA A 25 -7.75 4.20 -13.24
N TYR A 26 -8.47 3.34 -12.52
CA TYR A 26 -8.51 1.90 -12.75
C TYR A 26 -8.93 1.55 -14.19
N ARG A 27 -9.98 2.19 -14.71
CA ARG A 27 -10.48 1.89 -16.06
C ARG A 27 -9.65 2.49 -17.19
N LEU A 28 -8.86 3.51 -16.90
CA LEU A 28 -7.88 4.08 -17.83
C LEU A 28 -6.52 3.37 -17.76
N GLU A 29 -6.41 2.31 -16.94
CA GLU A 29 -5.15 1.60 -16.69
C GLU A 29 -4.04 2.54 -16.18
N LEU A 30 -4.45 3.60 -15.47
CA LEU A 30 -3.54 4.50 -14.79
C LEU A 30 -3.31 3.99 -13.37
N SER A 31 -2.06 4.08 -12.93
CA SER A 31 -1.70 3.77 -11.54
C SER A 31 -2.53 4.65 -10.58
N THR A 32 -3.31 3.99 -9.72
CA THR A 32 -4.08 4.63 -8.63
C THR A 32 -3.18 5.30 -7.59
N GLY A 33 -1.91 4.95 -7.57
CA GLY A 33 -0.85 5.49 -6.75
C GLY A 33 -0.67 6.99 -6.93
N HIS A 34 -1.00 7.55 -8.11
CA HIS A 34 -1.00 8.99 -8.34
C HIS A 34 -1.98 9.75 -7.44
N ILE A 35 -3.00 9.06 -6.92
CA ILE A 35 -3.97 9.59 -5.95
C ILE A 35 -3.60 9.12 -4.53
N LEU A 36 -3.37 7.82 -4.36
CA LEU A 36 -3.23 7.22 -3.03
C LEU A 36 -1.89 7.53 -2.36
N ILE A 37 -0.77 7.59 -3.10
CA ILE A 37 0.56 7.83 -2.51
C ILE A 37 0.67 9.26 -1.96
N PRO A 38 0.28 10.32 -2.68
CA PRO A 38 0.22 11.66 -2.09
C PRO A 38 -0.65 11.74 -0.84
N LEU A 39 -1.79 11.03 -0.82
CA LEU A 39 -2.67 10.96 0.36
C LEU A 39 -1.98 10.26 1.54
N LEU A 40 -1.22 9.18 1.30
CA LEU A 40 -0.44 8.52 2.35
C LEU A 40 0.62 9.45 2.94
N PHE A 41 1.34 10.21 2.10
CA PHE A 41 2.30 11.21 2.57
C PHE A 41 1.62 12.30 3.40
N ALA A 42 0.50 12.85 2.91
CA ALA A 42 -0.26 13.86 3.63
C ALA A 42 -0.77 13.35 4.99
N GLY A 43 -1.27 12.11 5.04
CA GLY A 43 -1.73 11.46 6.28
C GLY A 43 -0.61 11.30 7.32
N GLN A 44 0.63 11.17 6.87
CA GLN A 44 1.82 11.11 7.73
C GLN A 44 2.50 12.48 7.94
N LYS A 45 1.86 13.59 7.52
CA LYS A 45 2.42 14.95 7.57
C LYS A 45 3.77 15.09 6.85
N MET A 46 3.98 14.29 5.82
CA MET A 46 5.18 14.33 4.97
C MET A 46 4.90 15.09 3.67
N CYS A 47 5.94 15.71 3.12
CA CYS A 47 5.85 16.36 1.82
C CYS A 47 5.94 15.31 0.70
N PHE A 48 4.97 15.31 -0.22
CA PHE A 48 5.03 14.46 -1.39
C PHE A 48 6.03 15.01 -2.42
N PRO A 49 7.06 14.24 -2.84
CA PRO A 49 8.03 14.69 -3.84
C PRO A 49 7.37 14.87 -5.22
N ARG A 50 7.45 16.09 -5.78
CA ARG A 50 6.82 16.39 -7.09
C ARG A 50 7.40 15.56 -8.24
N GLN A 51 8.62 15.09 -8.11
CA GLN A 51 9.29 14.23 -9.09
C GLN A 51 8.55 12.90 -9.25
N LEU A 52 7.97 12.38 -8.17
CA LEU A 52 7.13 11.17 -8.20
C LEU A 52 5.77 11.43 -8.87
N ALA A 53 5.32 12.69 -8.96
CA ALA A 53 4.05 13.03 -9.60
C ALA A 53 4.09 12.92 -11.14
N MET A 54 5.30 12.91 -11.74
CA MET A 54 5.49 12.95 -13.19
C MET A 54 5.92 11.59 -13.78
N GLY A 55 6.28 10.62 -12.94
CA GLY A 55 6.73 9.30 -13.37
C GLY A 55 5.61 8.26 -13.30
N ASP A 56 5.79 7.13 -13.98
CA ASP A 56 4.93 5.97 -13.78
C ASP A 56 5.16 5.41 -12.37
N LEU A 57 4.06 5.24 -11.63
CA LEU A 57 4.07 4.75 -10.26
C LEU A 57 3.81 3.24 -10.16
N SER A 58 3.63 2.54 -11.28
CA SER A 58 3.30 1.10 -11.30
C SER A 58 4.35 0.23 -10.59
N ASP A 59 5.64 0.50 -10.80
CA ASP A 59 6.70 -0.23 -10.08
C ASP A 59 6.68 0.07 -8.58
N LEU A 60 6.40 1.31 -8.20
CA LEU A 60 6.28 1.70 -6.79
C LEU A 60 5.06 1.05 -6.12
N GLU A 61 3.92 0.97 -6.83
CA GLU A 61 2.74 0.24 -6.36
C GLU A 61 3.07 -1.23 -6.08
N ARG A 62 3.80 -1.89 -7.01
CA ARG A 62 4.22 -3.28 -6.83
C ARG A 62 5.13 -3.45 -5.61
N LEU A 63 6.12 -2.59 -5.44
CA LEU A 63 6.98 -2.59 -4.24
C LEU A 63 6.18 -2.38 -2.95
N CYS A 64 5.17 -1.50 -2.98
CA CYS A 64 4.28 -1.31 -1.83
C CYS A 64 3.48 -2.58 -1.52
N ILE A 65 2.92 -3.25 -2.54
CA ILE A 65 2.18 -4.51 -2.36
C ILE A 65 3.09 -5.59 -1.76
N GLU A 66 4.28 -5.76 -2.30
CA GLU A 66 5.27 -6.74 -1.81
C GLU A 66 5.64 -6.48 -0.35
N MET A 67 5.93 -5.22 0.01
CA MET A 67 6.25 -4.83 1.38
C MET A 67 5.08 -5.07 2.34
N ILE A 68 3.85 -4.71 1.95
CA ILE A 68 2.66 -4.94 2.79
C ILE A 68 2.44 -6.45 2.98
N ALA A 69 2.54 -7.23 1.90
CA ALA A 69 2.39 -8.68 1.96
C ALA A 69 3.43 -9.31 2.89
N GLN A 70 4.71 -8.95 2.72
CA GLN A 70 5.81 -9.46 3.55
C GLN A 70 5.58 -9.15 5.03
N ARG A 71 5.23 -7.90 5.36
CA ARG A 71 4.96 -7.49 6.75
C ARG A 71 3.83 -8.29 7.39
N ASN A 72 2.76 -8.58 6.63
CA ASN A 72 1.65 -9.39 7.11
C ASN A 72 2.05 -10.86 7.30
N LEU A 73 2.85 -11.41 6.37
CA LEU A 73 3.39 -12.76 6.49
C LEU A 73 4.27 -12.89 7.72
N ASP A 74 5.21 -11.96 7.95
CA ASP A 74 6.10 -11.98 9.12
C ASP A 74 5.30 -11.96 10.43
N HIS A 75 4.28 -11.10 10.49
CA HIS A 75 3.40 -11.00 11.66
C HIS A 75 2.61 -12.30 11.89
N LEU A 76 2.09 -12.92 10.82
CA LEU A 76 1.41 -14.21 10.90
C LEU A 76 2.37 -15.33 11.34
N THR A 77 3.57 -15.39 10.76
CA THR A 77 4.60 -16.36 11.14
C THR A 77 4.96 -16.20 12.61
N GLN A 78 5.15 -14.97 13.10
CA GLN A 78 5.44 -14.72 14.51
C GLN A 78 4.29 -15.16 15.43
N ALA A 79 3.04 -14.87 15.05
CA ALA A 79 1.86 -15.26 15.83
C ALA A 79 1.65 -16.78 15.86
N LEU A 80 2.05 -17.48 14.80
CA LEU A 80 1.85 -18.92 14.63
C LEU A 80 3.06 -19.75 15.04
N THR A 81 4.24 -19.16 15.24
CA THR A 81 5.43 -19.89 15.71
C THR A 81 5.26 -20.17 17.20
N PRO A 82 5.02 -21.43 17.61
CA PRO A 82 4.91 -21.75 19.02
C PRO A 82 6.27 -21.54 19.68
N ALA A 83 6.29 -20.83 20.81
CA ALA A 83 7.44 -20.82 21.70
C ALA A 83 7.52 -22.20 22.38
N TRP A 84 8.03 -23.21 21.67
CA TRP A 84 8.55 -24.38 22.35
C TRP A 84 9.76 -23.90 23.14
N THR A 85 9.55 -23.65 24.43
CA THR A 85 10.62 -23.58 25.41
C THR A 85 11.36 -24.91 25.33
N THR A 86 12.43 -24.97 24.54
CA THR A 86 13.42 -26.02 24.69
C THR A 86 13.89 -25.94 26.14
N PRO A 87 13.60 -26.93 27.01
CA PRO A 87 14.21 -26.93 28.31
C PRO A 87 15.71 -27.05 28.03
N LEU A 88 16.49 -26.05 28.41
CA LEU A 88 17.90 -26.25 28.72
C LEU A 88 17.91 -27.31 29.82
N VAL A 89 18.05 -28.57 29.44
CA VAL A 89 18.37 -29.64 30.38
C VAL A 89 19.69 -29.20 30.99
N PRO A 90 19.75 -28.85 32.29
CA PRO A 90 21.04 -28.69 32.91
C PRO A 90 21.63 -30.09 32.88
N ALA A 91 22.75 -30.25 32.16
CA ALA A 91 23.56 -31.45 32.27
C ALA A 91 24.12 -31.46 33.70
N GLY A 92 23.29 -31.95 34.64
CA GLY A 92 23.74 -32.48 35.90
C GLY A 92 24.54 -33.73 35.59
N ALA A 93 25.81 -33.54 35.24
CA ALA A 93 26.81 -34.57 35.38
C ALA A 93 27.22 -34.55 36.86
N GLY A 94 26.50 -35.35 37.64
CA GLY A 94 26.92 -35.72 38.99
C GLY A 94 28.07 -36.73 38.96
N LEU A 95 28.74 -36.80 40.11
CA LEU A 95 29.82 -37.67 40.57
C LEU A 95 31.24 -37.24 40.20
#